data_AF-A0A3P5ZLG5-F1
#
_entry.id   AF-A0A3P5ZLG5-F1
#
_cell.length_a   1.000
_cell.length_b   1.000
_cell.length_c   1.000
_cell.angle_alpha   90.00
_cell.angle_beta   90.00
_cell.angle_gamma   90.00
#
_symmetry.space_group_name_H-M   'P 1'
#
loop_
_entity.id
_entity.type
_entity.pdbx_description
1 polymer ?
#
loop_
_entity_poly.entity_id
_entity_poly.type
_entity_poly.pdbx_seq_one_letter_code
_entity_poly.pdbx_strand_id
1 'polypeptide(L)'
;MENGKRDRDDMEVQTAPRKPRVLLAASGSVAAIKFGNLCHCFAEWAEVRAVVSKSSLHFLDRLSLPREVTLYTDEDEWSSWNKIGDPVLHIELRRWADVMVIAPLSANTLAKIAGGLCDNLLTCIVRAWDYSKPVFVAPAMNTLMWNNPFTERHLCSLDELGITLIPPIKKRLACGDYGNGAMAEPSLIYSTVRLFWESQSLVRFRAVSKRWNSLLNNKSFINKHLSLSRPHFIFLTKSKIYSIDIIDQRVTLRELHSSCRDSNLQYSRITTCDELLFCKYPPFHSKMETALWSPCLRQANLIKLYSVGKEFNAFGLGYDNSGPQKVHKLLLYHPPQVAAIYECASHVLRYINAPYEVRMPEIDRRSHVSLYGNLYWIDYNLQTGEYFIQSFDFTREIFKPFCLLPLQDNHCLNELRLAVWKGDRFSLLKQKFLRRKIEIWVTKNKIDDKEEVVWINFMTLTTTNLPNLFHKKCGVSYFIYDKTLFMCCGDDEASHPCIYIVKGDVCNKIQIGYGQITLIPHIKKRLACGDYGNGAMAEPSLIYSTVKTLLGVGGASAKCWNKFKP
;
A
#
# COMPACT_ATOMS: atom_id res chain seq x y z
N MET A 1 64.09 -33.83 11.74
CA MET A 1 64.78 -32.51 11.79
C MET A 1 64.83 -32.07 10.33
N GLU A 2 64.02 -31.14 9.85
CA GLU A 2 64.04 -29.72 10.18
C GLU A 2 62.66 -29.05 10.06
N ASN A 3 62.56 -27.90 10.75
CA ASN A 3 61.42 -27.02 10.89
C ASN A 3 61.06 -26.28 9.59
N GLY A 4 59.77 -26.24 9.25
CA GLY A 4 59.20 -25.26 8.32
C GLY A 4 58.05 -24.49 8.99
N LYS A 5 58.37 -23.33 9.59
CA LYS A 5 57.38 -22.32 10.01
C LYS A 5 56.57 -21.90 8.78
N ARG A 6 55.25 -22.05 8.83
CA ARG A 6 54.32 -21.35 7.94
C ARG A 6 53.75 -20.18 8.74
N ASP A 7 54.15 -18.98 8.34
CA ASP A 7 53.61 -17.72 8.83
C ASP A 7 52.09 -17.69 8.60
N ARG A 8 51.35 -17.42 9.69
CA ARG A 8 49.93 -17.07 9.61
C ARG A 8 49.88 -15.56 9.42
N ASP A 9 49.69 -15.13 8.18
CA ASP A 9 49.13 -13.80 7.93
C ASP A 9 47.66 -13.83 8.34
N ASP A 10 47.40 -13.39 9.57
CA ASP A 10 46.06 -13.02 10.02
C ASP A 10 45.61 -11.80 9.20
N MET A 11 44.86 -12.04 8.11
CA MET A 11 44.06 -10.98 7.47
C MET A 11 42.97 -10.55 8.45
N GLU A 12 43.26 -9.51 9.24
CA GLU A 12 42.25 -8.75 9.95
C GLU A 12 41.23 -8.20 8.94
N VAL A 13 40.05 -8.83 8.89
CA VAL A 13 38.89 -8.29 8.18
C VAL A 13 38.43 -7.04 8.93
N GLN A 14 38.87 -5.87 8.46
CA GLN A 14 38.37 -4.58 8.93
C GLN A 14 36.86 -4.50 8.65
N THR A 15 36.04 -4.76 9.67
CA THR A 15 34.58 -4.70 9.64
C THR A 15 34.06 -3.32 10.03
N ALA A 16 34.62 -2.25 9.46
CA ALA A 16 34.01 -0.93 9.56
C ALA A 16 32.84 -0.85 8.55
N PRO A 17 31.64 -0.40 8.95
CA PRO A 17 30.53 -0.23 8.02
C PRO A 17 30.89 0.82 6.96
N ARG A 18 30.91 0.41 5.69
CA ARG A 18 31.21 1.28 4.56
C ARG A 18 30.20 2.43 4.49
N LYS A 19 30.68 3.67 4.31
CA LYS A 19 29.81 4.82 4.03
C LYS A 19 28.96 4.56 2.77
N PRO A 20 27.66 4.91 2.78
CA PRO A 20 26.80 4.75 1.60
C PRO A 20 27.31 5.60 0.44
N ARG A 21 27.16 5.11 -0.80
CA ARG A 21 27.45 5.87 -2.03
C ARG A 21 26.20 6.52 -2.57
N VAL A 22 26.16 7.85 -2.54
CA VAL A 22 25.01 8.65 -2.95
C VAL A 22 25.35 9.38 -4.24
N LEU A 23 24.55 9.13 -5.27
CA LEU A 23 24.62 9.89 -6.52
C LEU A 23 23.60 11.02 -6.48
N LEU A 24 24.07 12.25 -6.31
CA LEU A 24 23.24 13.44 -6.35
C LEU A 24 23.17 13.97 -7.78
N ALA A 25 21.98 14.36 -8.23
CA ALA A 25 21.76 14.87 -9.56
C ALA A 25 20.96 16.17 -9.56
N ALA A 26 21.35 17.12 -10.43
CA ALA A 26 20.60 18.35 -10.65
C ALA A 26 20.17 18.48 -12.12
N SER A 27 18.95 18.99 -12.32
CA SER A 27 18.43 19.32 -13.64
C SER A 27 18.03 20.80 -13.74
N GLY A 28 17.64 21.25 -14.93
CA GLY A 28 17.42 22.67 -15.25
C GLY A 28 16.23 23.30 -14.52
N SER A 29 16.46 23.76 -13.30
CA SER A 29 15.52 24.53 -12.48
C SER A 29 16.29 25.55 -11.65
N VAL A 30 15.68 26.71 -11.36
CA VAL A 30 16.28 27.76 -10.53
C VAL A 30 16.71 27.22 -9.15
N ALA A 31 16.02 26.21 -8.64
CA ALA A 31 16.36 25.55 -7.38
C ALA A 31 17.75 24.88 -7.36
N ALA A 32 18.42 24.72 -8.51
CA ALA A 32 19.77 24.17 -8.59
C ALA A 32 20.82 25.08 -7.91
N ILE A 33 20.50 26.36 -7.63
CA ILE A 33 21.29 27.24 -6.75
C ILE A 33 21.51 26.59 -5.36
N LYS A 34 20.53 25.79 -4.88
CA LYS A 34 20.60 25.09 -3.58
C LYS A 34 21.34 23.75 -3.63
N PHE A 35 21.83 23.32 -4.80
CA PHE A 35 22.43 22.00 -4.97
C PHE A 35 23.77 21.85 -4.23
N GLY A 36 24.58 22.91 -4.16
CA GLY A 36 25.80 22.92 -3.32
C GLY A 36 25.51 22.61 -1.85
N ASN A 37 24.51 23.28 -1.28
CA ASN A 37 24.05 23.02 0.09
C ASN A 37 23.55 21.58 0.28
N LEU A 38 22.85 21.03 -0.72
CA LEU A 38 22.43 19.63 -0.69
C LEU A 38 23.64 18.69 -0.65
N CYS A 39 24.66 18.92 -1.50
CA CYS A 39 25.89 18.14 -1.47
C CYS A 39 26.58 18.20 -0.10
N HIS A 40 26.64 19.38 0.54
CA HIS A 40 27.17 19.51 1.90
C HIS A 40 26.41 18.65 2.92
N CYS A 41 25.06 18.65 2.91
CA CYS A 41 24.27 17.83 3.82
C CYS A 41 24.60 16.33 3.70
N PHE A 42 24.85 15.83 2.49
CA PHE A 42 25.14 14.41 2.26
C PHE A 42 26.60 14.04 2.50
N ALA A 43 27.56 14.93 2.24
CA ALA A 43 29.00 14.63 2.29
C ALA A 43 29.50 14.21 3.69
N GLU A 44 28.86 14.69 4.77
CA GLU A 44 29.20 14.27 6.14
C GLU A 44 28.92 12.78 6.38
N TRP A 45 27.82 12.29 5.81
CA TRP A 45 27.28 10.94 6.04
C TRP A 45 27.66 9.93 4.96
N ALA A 46 27.83 10.37 3.71
CA ALA A 46 27.95 9.51 2.53
C ALA A 46 29.17 9.87 1.65
N GLU A 47 29.59 8.91 0.82
CA GLU A 47 30.46 9.18 -0.32
C GLU A 47 29.58 9.74 -1.45
N VAL A 48 29.81 10.99 -1.86
CA VAL A 48 28.92 11.72 -2.78
C VAL A 48 29.59 11.95 -4.13
N ARG A 49 28.87 11.64 -5.21
CA ARG A 49 29.20 12.09 -6.58
C ARG A 49 28.03 12.89 -7.11
N ALA A 50 28.32 13.93 -7.89
CA ALA A 50 27.34 14.84 -8.44
C ALA A 50 27.24 14.69 -9.97
N VAL A 51 26.01 14.67 -10.51
CA VAL A 51 25.74 14.67 -11.96
C VAL A 51 24.83 15.84 -12.29
N VAL A 52 25.18 16.64 -13.28
CA VAL A 52 24.41 17.85 -13.60
C VAL A 52 24.09 17.92 -15.08
N SER A 53 22.85 18.26 -15.42
CA SER A 53 22.48 18.47 -16.81
C SER A 53 22.99 19.82 -17.31
N LYS A 54 23.21 19.95 -18.63
CA LYS A 54 23.62 21.22 -19.26
C LYS A 54 22.78 22.42 -18.81
N SER A 55 21.46 22.29 -18.72
CA SER A 55 20.58 23.39 -18.29
C SER A 55 20.71 23.76 -16.81
N SER A 56 21.15 22.86 -15.94
CA SER A 56 21.33 23.15 -14.52
C SER A 56 22.57 24.02 -14.24
N LEU A 57 23.57 23.96 -15.13
CA LEU A 57 24.80 24.77 -15.05
C LEU A 57 24.54 26.27 -15.15
N HIS A 58 23.37 26.71 -15.67
CA HIS A 58 22.99 28.12 -15.67
C HIS A 58 22.71 28.68 -14.27
N PHE A 59 22.39 27.81 -13.31
CA PHE A 59 21.96 28.20 -11.96
C PHE A 59 22.92 27.72 -10.88
N LEU A 60 23.67 26.65 -11.15
CA LEU A 60 24.63 26.08 -10.22
C LEU A 60 25.94 26.86 -10.24
N ASP A 61 26.36 27.33 -9.08
CA ASP A 61 27.74 27.78 -8.87
C ASP A 61 28.64 26.58 -8.52
N ARG A 62 29.63 26.29 -9.37
CA ARG A 62 30.58 25.18 -9.14
C ARG A 62 31.40 25.36 -7.86
N LEU A 63 31.64 26.60 -7.43
CA LEU A 63 32.38 26.90 -6.20
C LEU A 63 31.58 26.58 -4.93
N SER A 64 30.25 26.43 -5.05
CA SER A 64 29.38 26.07 -3.93
C SER A 64 29.39 24.58 -3.57
N LEU A 65 30.07 23.74 -4.37
CA LEU A 65 30.17 22.31 -4.12
C LEU A 65 31.29 21.98 -3.11
N PRO A 66 31.10 20.98 -2.23
CA PRO A 66 32.18 20.53 -1.35
C PRO A 66 33.38 20.01 -2.17
N ARG A 67 34.60 20.25 -1.67
CA ARG A 67 35.83 19.87 -2.38
C ARG A 67 35.96 18.38 -2.64
N GLU A 68 35.38 17.53 -1.78
CA GLU A 68 35.43 16.07 -1.94
C GLU A 68 34.44 15.55 -3.00
N VAL A 69 33.49 16.37 -3.47
CA VAL A 69 32.45 15.94 -4.41
C VAL A 69 32.89 16.12 -5.85
N THR A 70 33.07 15.01 -6.56
CA THR A 70 33.32 15.05 -8.01
C THR A 70 32.04 15.37 -8.77
N LEU A 71 32.11 16.37 -9.66
CA LEU A 71 31.02 16.81 -10.53
C LEU A 71 31.20 16.26 -11.94
N TYR A 72 30.20 15.54 -12.43
CA TYR A 72 30.14 15.00 -13.79
C TYR A 72 29.07 15.71 -14.63
N THR A 73 29.37 15.88 -15.90
CA THR A 73 28.58 16.56 -16.93
C THR A 73 28.50 15.71 -18.19
N ASP A 74 27.68 16.14 -19.16
CA ASP A 74 27.52 15.42 -20.43
C ASP A 74 28.83 15.27 -21.22
N GLU A 75 29.78 16.20 -21.05
CA GLU A 75 31.09 16.16 -21.73
C GLU A 75 31.99 15.05 -21.16
N ASP A 76 31.84 14.73 -19.87
CA ASP A 76 32.67 13.73 -19.18
C ASP A 76 32.34 12.29 -19.65
N GLU A 77 31.14 12.08 -20.17
CA GLU A 77 30.71 10.80 -20.75
C GLU A 77 31.56 10.43 -21.95
N TRP A 78 31.87 11.40 -22.82
CA TRP A 78 32.63 11.18 -24.04
C TRP A 78 34.14 11.29 -23.83
N SER A 79 34.61 12.06 -22.84
CA SER A 79 36.05 12.09 -22.51
C SER A 79 36.57 10.77 -21.96
N SER A 80 35.68 9.97 -21.35
CA SER A 80 36.01 8.70 -20.72
C SER A 80 36.01 7.50 -21.68
N TRP A 81 35.47 7.65 -22.89
CA TRP A 81 35.28 6.56 -23.85
C TRP A 81 35.96 6.86 -25.19
N ASN A 82 37.06 6.17 -25.50
CA ASN A 82 37.80 6.36 -26.76
C ASN A 82 37.79 5.12 -27.66
N LYS A 83 37.70 3.92 -27.07
CA LYS A 83 37.67 2.65 -27.80
C LYS A 83 36.68 1.66 -27.18
N ILE A 84 36.28 0.67 -27.99
CA ILE A 84 35.48 -0.46 -27.53
C ILE A 84 36.26 -1.19 -26.43
N GLY A 85 35.64 -1.30 -25.24
CA GLY A 85 36.23 -1.88 -24.04
C GLY A 85 36.55 -0.85 -22.95
N ASP A 86 36.57 0.45 -23.26
CA ASP A 86 36.70 1.51 -22.26
C ASP A 86 35.43 1.59 -21.38
N PRO A 87 35.57 2.00 -20.11
CA PRO A 87 34.45 2.15 -19.22
C PRO A 87 33.46 3.22 -19.72
N VAL A 88 32.18 2.89 -19.66
CA VAL A 88 31.08 3.80 -20.03
C VAL A 88 30.59 4.50 -18.75
N LEU A 89 30.76 5.81 -18.67
CA LEU A 89 30.63 6.57 -17.42
C LEU A 89 29.25 6.41 -16.76
N HIS A 90 28.14 6.55 -17.50
CA HIS A 90 26.81 6.34 -16.93
C HIS A 90 26.59 4.92 -16.36
N ILE A 91 27.23 3.90 -16.95
CA ILE A 91 27.21 2.52 -16.45
C ILE A 91 28.07 2.36 -15.21
N GLU A 92 29.19 3.07 -15.10
CA GLU A 92 30.01 3.07 -13.89
C GLU A 92 29.30 3.76 -12.73
N LEU A 93 28.71 4.93 -12.96
CA LEU A 93 28.00 5.70 -11.94
C LEU A 93 26.82 4.90 -11.38
N ARG A 94 26.03 4.23 -12.23
CA ARG A 94 24.91 3.39 -11.76
C ARG A 94 25.36 2.13 -11.01
N ARG A 95 26.57 1.61 -11.29
CA ARG A 95 27.15 0.47 -10.58
C ARG A 95 27.68 0.92 -9.22
N TRP A 96 28.38 2.05 -9.19
CA TRP A 96 28.96 2.65 -7.99
C TRP A 96 27.90 3.09 -6.97
N ALA A 97 26.84 3.74 -7.43
CA ALA A 97 25.82 4.33 -6.55
C ALA A 97 24.99 3.26 -5.83
N ASP A 98 24.76 3.44 -4.53
CA ASP A 98 23.79 2.66 -3.75
C ASP A 98 22.38 3.28 -3.81
N VAL A 99 22.32 4.61 -3.90
CA VAL A 99 21.08 5.41 -4.00
C VAL A 99 21.31 6.59 -4.93
N MET A 100 20.26 7.00 -5.65
CA MET A 100 20.26 8.20 -6.48
C MET A 100 19.25 9.21 -5.97
N VAL A 101 19.59 10.50 -6.00
CA VAL A 101 18.69 11.60 -5.63
C VAL A 101 18.73 12.67 -6.72
N ILE A 102 17.60 12.96 -7.36
CA ILE A 102 17.48 14.03 -8.36
C ILE A 102 16.79 15.24 -7.73
N ALA A 103 17.55 16.26 -7.40
CA ALA A 103 17.09 17.44 -6.68
C ALA A 103 17.92 18.68 -7.09
N PRO A 104 17.38 19.59 -7.93
CA PRO A 104 16.01 19.61 -8.43
C PRO A 104 15.74 18.67 -9.61
N LEU A 105 14.51 18.14 -9.67
CA LEU A 105 13.93 17.53 -10.87
C LEU A 105 13.04 18.56 -11.61
N SER A 106 13.48 18.99 -12.79
CA SER A 106 12.75 19.89 -13.69
C SER A 106 11.61 19.15 -14.40
N ALA A 107 10.59 19.89 -14.86
CA ALA A 107 9.49 19.30 -15.63
C ALA A 107 9.97 18.61 -16.93
N ASN A 108 11.01 19.14 -17.56
CA ASN A 108 11.60 18.55 -18.77
C ASN A 108 12.26 17.20 -18.47
N THR A 109 13.14 17.13 -17.47
CA THR A 109 13.76 15.86 -17.06
C THR A 109 12.71 14.87 -16.55
N LEU A 110 11.68 15.33 -15.84
CA LEU A 110 10.54 14.50 -15.44
C LEU A 110 9.85 13.85 -16.65
N ALA A 111 9.55 14.64 -17.69
CA ALA A 111 8.96 14.14 -18.92
C ALA A 111 9.88 13.15 -19.66
N LYS A 112 11.19 13.44 -19.70
CA LYS A 112 12.19 12.54 -20.31
C LYS A 112 12.27 11.19 -19.60
N ILE A 113 12.29 11.19 -18.27
CA ILE A 113 12.32 9.96 -17.47
C ILE A 113 11.04 9.16 -17.71
N ALA A 114 9.87 9.81 -17.65
CA ALA A 114 8.58 9.15 -17.90
C ALA A 114 8.48 8.57 -19.32
N GLY A 115 9.04 9.27 -20.31
CA GLY A 115 9.11 8.80 -21.70
C GLY A 115 10.24 7.82 -22.00
N GLY A 116 11.10 7.49 -21.03
CA GLY A 116 12.25 6.61 -21.23
C GLY A 116 13.34 7.15 -22.15
N LEU A 117 13.44 8.48 -22.30
CA LEU A 117 14.47 9.14 -23.11
C LEU A 117 15.82 9.16 -22.38
N CYS A 118 16.92 8.99 -23.12
CA CYS A 118 18.29 8.93 -22.61
C CYS A 118 19.26 9.72 -23.51
N ASP A 119 19.10 11.05 -23.51
CA ASP A 119 19.82 11.98 -24.40
C ASP A 119 20.89 12.83 -23.69
N ASN A 120 21.17 12.57 -22.41
CA ASN A 120 22.20 13.22 -21.61
C ASN A 120 22.68 12.28 -20.50
N LEU A 121 23.80 12.58 -19.84
CA LEU A 121 24.42 11.73 -18.81
C LEU A 121 23.39 11.34 -17.73
N LEU A 122 22.65 12.32 -17.21
CA LEU A 122 21.65 12.09 -16.16
C LEU A 122 20.56 11.12 -16.61
N THR A 123 19.97 11.33 -17.79
CA THR A 123 18.88 10.48 -18.29
C THR A 123 19.36 9.10 -18.74
N CYS A 124 20.61 8.98 -19.22
CA CYS A 124 21.26 7.69 -19.48
C CYS A 124 21.42 6.86 -18.20
N ILE A 125 21.86 7.46 -17.10
CA ILE A 125 21.97 6.79 -15.79
C ILE A 125 20.61 6.27 -15.34
N VAL A 126 19.56 7.11 -15.40
CA VAL A 126 18.20 6.72 -15.00
C VAL A 126 17.66 5.60 -15.89
N ARG A 127 17.90 5.66 -17.21
CA ARG A 127 17.44 4.64 -18.16
C ARG A 127 18.10 3.28 -17.92
N ALA A 128 19.36 3.27 -17.50
CA ALA A 128 20.10 2.07 -17.14
C ALA A 128 19.92 1.64 -15.67
N TRP A 129 19.10 2.36 -14.89
CA TRP A 129 19.01 2.16 -13.45
C TRP A 129 18.38 0.82 -13.08
N ASP A 130 18.89 0.24 -12.00
CA ASP A 130 18.33 -0.95 -11.38
C ASP A 130 17.43 -0.53 -10.21
N TYR A 131 16.12 -0.59 -10.40
CA TYR A 131 15.11 -0.14 -9.42
C TYR A 131 15.02 -1.01 -8.15
N SER A 132 15.84 -2.05 -8.02
CA SER A 132 16.11 -2.64 -6.70
C SER A 132 16.89 -1.69 -5.77
N LYS A 133 17.61 -0.71 -6.35
CA LYS A 133 18.25 0.41 -5.65
C LYS A 133 17.30 1.62 -5.60
N PRO A 134 17.19 2.30 -4.45
CA PRO A 134 16.27 3.42 -4.29
C PRO A 134 16.66 4.63 -5.15
N VAL A 135 15.64 5.30 -5.69
CA VAL A 135 15.76 6.60 -6.38
C VAL A 135 14.81 7.58 -5.72
N PHE A 136 15.30 8.76 -5.38
CA PHE A 136 14.50 9.86 -4.84
C PHE A 136 14.47 11.01 -5.83
N VAL A 137 13.32 11.68 -5.95
CA VAL A 137 13.18 12.87 -6.79
C VAL A 137 12.54 14.01 -6.01
N ALA A 138 13.08 15.20 -6.14
CA ALA A 138 12.53 16.43 -5.58
C ALA A 138 12.17 17.40 -6.72
N PRO A 139 10.93 17.39 -7.22
CA PRO A 139 10.51 18.27 -8.30
C PRO A 139 10.62 19.75 -7.94
N ALA A 140 10.99 20.56 -8.92
CA ALA A 140 11.09 22.01 -8.76
C ALA A 140 10.71 22.71 -10.07
N MET A 141 9.51 23.31 -10.10
CA MET A 141 8.95 23.98 -11.27
C MET A 141 7.92 25.05 -10.87
N ASN A 142 7.59 25.96 -11.78
CA ASN A 142 6.54 26.97 -11.54
C ASN A 142 5.18 26.30 -11.22
N THR A 143 4.33 26.97 -10.43
CA THR A 143 3.02 26.44 -10.03
C THR A 143 2.10 26.06 -11.19
N LEU A 144 2.11 26.82 -12.29
CA LEU A 144 1.34 26.48 -13.48
C LEU A 144 1.86 25.20 -14.16
N MET A 145 3.18 24.98 -14.13
CA MET A 145 3.78 23.74 -14.61
C MET A 145 3.43 22.57 -13.67
N TRP A 146 3.47 22.80 -12.35
CA TRP A 146 3.10 21.78 -11.37
C TRP A 146 1.64 21.35 -11.51
N ASN A 147 0.73 22.31 -11.67
CA ASN A 147 -0.70 22.06 -11.84
C ASN A 147 -1.08 21.55 -13.24
N ASN A 148 -0.12 21.50 -14.17
CA ASN A 148 -0.36 20.97 -15.50
C ASN A 148 -0.62 19.45 -15.43
N PRO A 149 -1.63 18.92 -16.14
CA PRO A 149 -1.97 17.48 -16.11
C PRO A 149 -0.82 16.55 -16.54
N PHE A 150 0.14 17.04 -17.34
CA PHE A 150 1.33 16.25 -17.68
C PHE A 150 2.20 15.93 -16.47
N THR A 151 2.31 16.85 -15.50
CA THR A 151 3.11 16.64 -14.29
C THR A 151 2.56 15.48 -13.48
N GLU A 152 1.24 15.44 -13.25
CA GLU A 152 0.59 14.33 -12.56
C GLU A 152 0.79 13.00 -13.31
N ARG A 153 0.60 12.98 -14.63
CA ARG A 153 0.79 11.78 -15.45
C ARG A 153 2.22 11.25 -15.38
N HIS A 154 3.22 12.12 -15.52
CA HIS A 154 4.62 11.70 -15.45
C HIS A 154 5.00 11.23 -14.04
N LEU A 155 4.52 11.89 -12.98
CA LEU A 155 4.76 11.45 -11.61
C LEU A 155 4.17 10.07 -11.34
N CYS A 156 3.00 9.74 -11.89
CA CYS A 156 2.43 8.39 -11.82
C CYS A 156 3.35 7.36 -12.49
N SER A 157 3.87 7.64 -13.69
CA SER A 157 4.82 6.73 -14.36
C SER A 157 6.11 6.52 -13.55
N LEU A 158 6.61 7.56 -12.85
CA LEU A 158 7.78 7.41 -11.98
C LEU A 158 7.46 6.58 -10.73
N ASP A 159 6.27 6.75 -10.13
CA ASP A 159 5.82 5.96 -8.98
C ASP A 159 5.68 4.47 -9.32
N GLU A 160 5.19 4.14 -10.52
CA GLU A 160 5.13 2.76 -11.04
C GLU A 160 6.50 2.08 -11.12
N LEU A 161 7.56 2.86 -11.38
CA LEU A 161 8.96 2.38 -11.39
C LEU A 161 9.55 2.22 -9.98
N GLY A 162 8.82 2.61 -8.92
CA GLY A 162 9.30 2.58 -7.54
C GLY A 162 10.16 3.78 -7.15
N ILE A 163 10.12 4.87 -7.93
CA ILE A 163 10.84 6.11 -7.60
C ILE A 163 10.08 6.84 -6.48
N THR A 164 10.80 7.25 -5.45
CA THR A 164 10.21 7.94 -4.29
C THR A 164 10.17 9.46 -4.51
N LEU A 165 8.95 10.00 -4.56
CA LEU A 165 8.71 11.44 -4.66
C LEU A 165 8.88 12.14 -3.30
N ILE A 166 9.73 13.16 -3.26
CA ILE A 166 9.80 14.14 -2.18
C ILE A 166 9.00 15.37 -2.65
N PRO A 167 7.82 15.65 -2.05
CA PRO A 167 6.89 16.61 -2.60
C PRO A 167 7.44 18.05 -2.52
N PRO A 168 7.08 18.92 -3.49
CA PRO A 168 7.42 20.33 -3.42
C PRO A 168 6.68 21.05 -2.28
N ILE A 169 7.19 22.22 -1.93
CA ILE A 169 6.61 23.09 -0.91
C ILE A 169 5.86 24.28 -1.52
N LYS A 170 4.87 24.80 -0.80
CA LYS A 170 4.19 26.05 -1.12
C LYS A 170 5.01 27.23 -0.60
N LYS A 171 5.57 28.04 -1.48
CA LYS A 171 6.30 29.27 -1.15
C LYS A 171 6.15 30.30 -2.28
N ARG A 172 6.63 31.52 -2.03
CA ARG A 172 6.84 32.50 -3.11
C ARG A 172 7.96 31.99 -4.02
N LEU A 173 7.65 31.82 -5.29
CA LEU A 173 8.54 31.28 -6.31
C LEU A 173 9.43 32.37 -6.91
N ALA A 174 10.48 31.98 -7.63
CA ALA A 174 11.41 32.90 -8.29
C ALA A 174 10.73 33.85 -9.30
N CYS A 175 9.58 33.46 -9.86
CA CYS A 175 8.77 34.30 -10.74
C CYS A 175 7.89 35.34 -10.01
N GLY A 176 7.85 35.31 -8.67
CA GLY A 176 7.03 36.21 -7.86
C GLY A 176 5.71 35.62 -7.36
N ASP A 177 5.21 34.54 -7.99
CA ASP A 177 3.95 33.87 -7.63
C ASP A 177 4.04 33.13 -6.30
N TYR A 178 2.96 33.14 -5.51
CA TYR A 178 2.82 32.28 -4.33
C TYR A 178 2.06 31.01 -4.71
N GLY A 179 2.73 29.85 -4.63
CA GLY A 179 2.09 28.60 -5.03
C GLY A 179 2.93 27.36 -4.76
N ASN A 180 2.37 26.21 -5.13
CA ASN A 180 3.05 24.92 -5.00
C ASN A 180 4.07 24.72 -6.13
N GLY A 181 5.14 23.97 -5.90
CA GLY A 181 6.15 23.66 -6.94
C GLY A 181 7.59 24.08 -6.60
N ALA A 182 7.81 24.75 -5.46
CA ALA A 182 9.18 24.99 -4.97
C ALA A 182 9.81 23.68 -4.51
N MET A 183 11.11 23.48 -4.80
CA MET A 183 11.85 22.32 -4.29
C MET A 183 11.75 22.22 -2.77
N ALA A 184 11.62 21.00 -2.25
CA ALA A 184 11.81 20.74 -0.82
C ALA A 184 13.15 21.29 -0.32
N GLU A 185 13.21 21.67 0.96
CA GLU A 185 14.46 22.15 1.54
C GLU A 185 15.52 21.04 1.59
N PRO A 186 16.80 21.33 1.34
CA PRO A 186 17.87 20.32 1.33
C PRO A 186 17.92 19.44 2.59
N SER A 187 17.61 20.00 3.76
CA SER A 187 17.56 19.28 5.02
C SER A 187 16.47 18.19 5.05
N LEU A 188 15.28 18.49 4.50
CA LEU A 188 14.19 17.53 4.39
C LEU A 188 14.52 16.40 3.40
N ILE A 189 15.17 16.76 2.28
CA ILE A 189 15.62 15.79 1.29
C ILE A 189 16.63 14.83 1.93
N TYR A 190 17.64 15.38 2.61
CA TYR A 190 18.64 14.62 3.35
C TYR A 190 18.03 13.70 4.41
N SER A 191 17.18 14.23 5.29
CA SER A 191 16.57 13.43 6.36
C SER A 191 15.72 12.29 5.82
N THR A 192 14.97 12.52 4.74
CA THR A 192 14.13 11.50 4.10
C THR A 192 14.96 10.33 3.59
N VAL A 193 16.06 10.62 2.87
CA VAL A 193 16.95 9.59 2.32
C VAL A 193 17.69 8.84 3.44
N ARG A 194 18.16 9.57 4.45
CA ARG A 194 18.87 8.99 5.60
C ARG A 194 17.97 8.04 6.40
N LEU A 195 16.75 8.46 6.73
CA LEU A 195 15.79 7.62 7.46
C LEU A 195 15.46 6.35 6.68
N PHE A 196 15.26 6.46 5.37
CA PHE A 196 15.04 5.29 4.51
C PHE A 196 16.21 4.30 4.58
N TRP A 197 17.45 4.80 4.51
CA TRP A 197 18.66 3.97 4.57
C TRP A 197 18.86 3.29 5.92
N GLU A 198 18.62 4.02 7.02
CA GLU A 198 18.71 3.49 8.39
C GLU A 198 17.64 2.42 8.65
N SER A 199 16.40 2.63 8.21
CA SER A 199 15.34 1.62 8.29
C SER A 199 15.66 0.34 7.51
N GLN A 200 16.29 0.44 6.34
CA GLN A 200 16.74 -0.75 5.61
C GLN A 200 17.83 -1.54 6.36
N SER A 201 18.63 -0.85 7.16
CA SER A 201 19.64 -1.45 8.05
C SER A 201 19.02 -2.11 9.29
N LEU A 202 17.91 -1.57 9.82
CA LEU A 202 17.15 -2.19 10.92
C LEU A 202 16.49 -3.52 10.52
N VAL A 203 16.10 -3.68 9.25
CA VAL A 203 15.66 -4.98 8.72
C VAL A 203 16.77 -6.03 8.82
N ARG A 204 18.04 -5.65 8.68
CA ARG A 204 19.20 -6.54 8.85
C ARG A 204 19.44 -6.91 10.32
N PHE A 205 19.12 -6.01 11.26
CA PHE A 205 19.23 -6.28 12.71
C PHE A 205 18.34 -7.44 13.20
N ARG A 206 17.27 -7.79 12.45
CA ARG A 206 16.43 -8.96 12.74
C ARG A 206 17.22 -10.27 12.79
N ALA A 207 18.27 -10.40 11.98
CA ALA A 207 19.11 -11.59 11.93
C ALA A 207 20.17 -11.64 13.04
N VAL A 208 20.57 -10.49 13.58
CA VAL A 208 21.73 -10.38 14.48
C VAL A 208 21.33 -10.22 15.95
N SER A 209 20.16 -9.61 16.24
CA SER A 209 19.68 -9.43 17.61
C SER A 209 18.50 -10.34 17.95
N LYS A 210 18.79 -11.39 18.72
CA LYS A 210 17.77 -12.32 19.25
C LYS A 210 16.71 -11.60 20.11
N ARG A 211 17.09 -10.57 20.86
CA ARG A 211 16.20 -9.80 21.76
C ARG A 211 15.20 -8.95 20.97
N TRP A 212 15.67 -8.24 19.95
CA TRP A 212 14.80 -7.45 19.07
C TRP A 212 13.89 -8.33 18.20
N ASN A 213 14.42 -9.43 17.65
CA ASN A 213 13.60 -10.39 16.91
C ASN A 213 12.53 -11.04 17.81
N SER A 214 12.84 -11.30 19.09
CA SER A 214 11.86 -11.81 20.07
C SER A 214 10.75 -10.80 20.34
N LEU A 215 11.07 -9.52 20.54
CA LEU A 215 10.10 -8.44 20.73
C LEU A 215 9.20 -8.24 19.49
N LEU A 216 9.78 -8.26 18.28
CA LEU A 216 9.06 -8.10 17.02
C LEU A 216 8.15 -9.27 16.66
N ASN A 217 8.37 -10.46 17.25
CA ASN A 217 7.48 -11.62 17.10
C ASN A 217 6.55 -11.79 18.31
N ASN A 218 6.71 -10.98 19.37
CA ASN A 218 5.89 -11.07 20.56
C ASN A 218 4.52 -10.44 20.30
N LYS A 219 3.50 -11.29 20.14
CA LYS A 219 2.11 -10.88 19.90
C LYS A 219 1.59 -9.89 20.96
N SER A 220 1.97 -10.05 22.23
CA SER A 220 1.55 -9.15 23.31
C SER A 220 2.18 -7.76 23.18
N PHE A 221 3.49 -7.70 22.90
CA PHE A 221 4.20 -6.44 22.67
C PHE A 221 3.62 -5.70 21.46
N ILE A 222 3.48 -6.41 20.34
CA ILE A 222 2.87 -5.87 19.11
C ILE A 222 1.46 -5.37 19.42
N ASN A 223 0.60 -6.16 20.07
CA ASN A 223 -0.77 -5.77 20.36
C ASN A 223 -0.85 -4.55 21.31
N LYS A 224 0.02 -4.47 22.32
CA LYS A 224 0.08 -3.37 23.29
C LYS A 224 0.56 -2.05 22.65
N HIS A 225 1.53 -2.11 21.74
CA HIS A 225 2.00 -0.91 21.05
C HIS A 225 1.12 -0.55 19.84
N LEU A 226 0.45 -1.51 19.21
CA LEU A 226 -0.58 -1.28 18.20
C LEU A 226 -1.87 -0.70 18.77
N SER A 227 -2.25 -1.02 20.01
CA SER A 227 -3.39 -0.36 20.66
C SER A 227 -3.18 1.12 20.90
N LEU A 228 -1.91 1.58 20.86
CA LEU A 228 -1.51 2.98 20.92
C LEU A 228 -1.39 3.62 19.53
N SER A 229 -1.40 2.83 18.46
CA SER A 229 -1.34 3.34 17.08
C SER A 229 -2.69 3.94 16.67
N ARG A 230 -2.63 5.09 15.99
CA ARG A 230 -3.81 5.83 15.54
C ARG A 230 -4.57 5.05 14.47
N PRO A 231 -5.90 5.08 14.46
CA PRO A 231 -6.65 4.43 13.40
C PRO A 231 -6.49 5.21 12.09
N HIS A 232 -5.94 4.55 11.07
CA HIS A 232 -5.84 5.04 9.69
C HIS A 232 -6.76 4.22 8.80
N PHE A 233 -7.62 4.88 8.02
CA PHE A 233 -8.61 4.20 7.18
C PHE A 233 -8.33 4.44 5.71
N ILE A 234 -8.42 3.42 4.86
CA ILE A 234 -8.28 3.61 3.41
C ILE A 234 -9.66 3.67 2.76
N PHE A 235 -9.84 4.66 1.91
CA PHE A 235 -11.01 4.95 1.12
C PHE A 235 -10.63 4.99 -0.37
N LEU A 236 -11.50 4.50 -1.26
CA LEU A 236 -11.29 4.59 -2.70
C LEU A 236 -12.45 5.28 -3.39
N THR A 237 -12.13 6.21 -4.29
CA THR A 237 -13.03 6.70 -5.33
C THR A 237 -12.66 6.11 -6.67
N LYS A 238 -13.48 6.37 -7.69
CA LYS A 238 -13.12 6.11 -9.10
C LYS A 238 -11.71 6.58 -9.47
N SER A 239 -11.26 7.72 -8.95
CA SER A 239 -10.00 8.37 -9.37
C SER A 239 -8.87 8.27 -8.36
N LYS A 240 -9.16 8.12 -7.05
CA LYS A 240 -8.16 8.35 -5.99
C LYS A 240 -8.32 7.37 -4.83
N ILE A 241 -7.21 7.07 -4.17
CA ILE A 241 -7.19 6.36 -2.89
C ILE A 241 -6.90 7.40 -1.81
N TYR A 242 -7.55 7.31 -0.66
CA TYR A 242 -7.33 8.23 0.44
C TYR A 242 -7.08 7.46 1.73
N SER A 243 -6.05 7.82 2.49
CA SER A 243 -5.95 7.56 3.92
C SER A 243 -6.73 8.63 4.66
N ILE A 244 -7.60 8.22 5.58
CA ILE A 244 -8.31 9.09 6.50
C ILE A 244 -7.64 8.90 7.85
N ASP A 245 -7.08 9.96 8.40
CA ASP A 245 -6.58 9.97 9.76
C ASP A 245 -7.54 10.76 10.63
N ILE A 246 -7.79 10.26 11.84
CA ILE A 246 -8.58 10.97 12.85
C ILE A 246 -7.62 11.45 13.93
N ILE A 247 -7.43 12.77 14.01
CA ILE A 247 -6.60 13.43 15.02
C ILE A 247 -7.53 14.31 15.84
N ASP A 248 -7.73 14.00 17.13
CA ASP A 248 -8.53 14.79 18.06
C ASP A 248 -9.92 15.17 17.52
N GLN A 249 -10.63 14.17 16.95
CA GLN A 249 -11.95 14.32 16.30
C GLN A 249 -11.94 15.16 15.00
N ARG A 250 -10.78 15.61 14.52
CA ARG A 250 -10.61 16.18 13.18
C ARG A 250 -10.23 15.09 12.18
N VAL A 251 -10.91 15.11 11.04
CA VAL A 251 -10.68 14.17 9.94
C VAL A 251 -9.71 14.80 8.95
N THR A 252 -8.53 14.21 8.77
CA THR A 252 -7.57 14.60 7.73
C THR A 252 -7.57 13.57 6.62
N LEU A 253 -7.80 14.03 5.39
CA LEU A 253 -7.77 13.20 4.20
C LEU A 253 -6.41 13.33 3.51
N ARG A 254 -5.69 12.21 3.35
CA ARG A 254 -4.43 12.13 2.61
C ARG A 254 -4.63 11.26 1.39
N GLU A 255 -4.32 11.76 0.21
CA GLU A 255 -4.34 10.94 -1.00
C GLU A 255 -3.18 9.94 -1.00
N LEU A 256 -3.46 8.66 -1.25
CA LEU A 256 -2.48 7.61 -1.46
C LEU A 256 -2.34 7.39 -2.97
N HIS A 257 -1.14 7.63 -3.51
CA HIS A 257 -0.83 7.25 -4.88
C HIS A 257 -0.76 5.72 -4.97
N SER A 258 -1.44 5.14 -5.96
CA SER A 258 -1.48 3.69 -6.17
C SER A 258 -0.77 3.31 -7.46
N SER A 259 0.20 2.43 -7.36
CA SER A 259 0.88 1.74 -8.48
C SER A 259 0.01 0.75 -9.25
N CYS A 260 -1.25 0.54 -8.86
CA CYS A 260 -2.11 -0.54 -9.36
C CYS A 260 -3.12 -0.11 -10.44
N ARG A 261 -2.88 1.01 -11.14
CA ARG A 261 -3.80 1.46 -12.20
C ARG A 261 -3.23 1.15 -13.58
N ASP A 262 -3.53 -0.05 -14.08
CA ASP A 262 -3.68 -0.18 -15.52
C ASP A 262 -4.85 0.71 -15.95
N SER A 263 -4.56 1.63 -16.85
CA SER A 263 -5.26 2.89 -17.10
C SER A 263 -6.70 2.81 -17.65
N ASN A 264 -7.40 1.67 -17.54
CA ASN A 264 -8.79 1.53 -18.01
C ASN A 264 -9.70 0.56 -17.21
N LEU A 265 -9.22 -0.08 -16.12
CA LEU A 265 -10.00 -1.13 -15.45
C LEU A 265 -10.52 -0.66 -14.07
N GLN A 266 -11.85 -0.59 -13.93
CA GLN A 266 -12.54 -0.13 -12.72
C GLN A 266 -12.71 -1.30 -11.74
N TYR A 267 -12.35 -1.16 -10.46
CA TYR A 267 -12.69 -2.18 -9.45
C TYR A 267 -14.17 -2.10 -9.06
N SER A 268 -14.87 -3.23 -9.04
CA SER A 268 -16.25 -3.32 -8.55
C SER A 268 -16.30 -3.36 -7.02
N ARG A 269 -15.28 -3.94 -6.38
CA ARG A 269 -15.25 -4.12 -4.92
C ARG A 269 -13.84 -4.37 -4.40
N ILE A 270 -13.54 -3.86 -3.21
CA ILE A 270 -12.30 -4.17 -2.49
C ILE A 270 -12.64 -4.68 -1.10
N THR A 271 -12.10 -5.84 -0.73
CA THR A 271 -12.24 -6.40 0.62
C THR A 271 -10.88 -6.64 1.26
N THR A 272 -10.89 -6.76 2.58
CA THR A 272 -9.68 -6.89 3.39
C THR A 272 -9.54 -8.33 3.87
N CYS A 273 -8.37 -8.91 3.69
CA CYS A 273 -7.96 -10.13 4.37
C CYS A 273 -6.65 -9.82 5.10
N ASP A 274 -6.75 -9.57 6.40
CA ASP A 274 -5.67 -9.04 7.24
C ASP A 274 -4.95 -7.82 6.60
N GLU A 275 -3.74 -8.04 6.06
CA GLU A 275 -2.85 -7.01 5.51
C GLU A 275 -3.02 -6.80 4.00
N LEU A 276 -3.82 -7.64 3.35
CA LEU A 276 -3.99 -7.67 1.91
C LEU A 276 -5.34 -7.10 1.50
N LEU A 277 -5.33 -6.35 0.40
CA LEU A 277 -6.52 -5.86 -0.26
C LEU A 277 -6.83 -6.75 -1.44
N PHE A 278 -8.00 -7.36 -1.39
CA PHE A 278 -8.55 -8.15 -2.47
C PHE A 278 -9.43 -7.26 -3.35
N CYS A 279 -8.97 -6.98 -4.57
CA CYS A 279 -9.61 -6.06 -5.50
C CYS A 279 -10.27 -6.84 -6.65
N LYS A 280 -11.61 -6.82 -6.70
CA LYS A 280 -12.41 -7.52 -7.72
C LYS A 280 -12.79 -6.58 -8.86
N TYR A 281 -12.71 -7.05 -10.09
CA TYR A 281 -13.20 -6.33 -11.27
C TYR A 281 -14.69 -6.67 -11.56
N PRO A 282 -15.45 -5.80 -12.25
CA PRO A 282 -16.84 -6.05 -12.63
C PRO A 282 -16.99 -7.29 -13.49
N PRO A 283 -18.09 -8.07 -13.30
CA PRO A 283 -18.30 -9.35 -13.99
C PRO A 283 -18.49 -9.23 -15.51
N PHE A 284 -18.82 -8.05 -16.03
CA PHE A 284 -19.07 -7.83 -17.46
C PHE A 284 -17.81 -7.54 -18.30
N HIS A 285 -16.63 -7.57 -17.68
CA HIS A 285 -15.39 -7.44 -18.45
C HIS A 285 -15.00 -8.78 -19.06
N SER A 286 -14.59 -8.73 -20.33
CA SER A 286 -13.86 -9.80 -21.02
C SER A 286 -12.49 -10.10 -20.40
N LYS A 287 -12.21 -9.56 -19.19
CA LYS A 287 -11.09 -9.83 -18.29
C LYS A 287 -11.57 -10.14 -16.84
N MET A 288 -12.10 -11.34 -16.53
CA MET A 288 -12.16 -12.07 -15.25
C MET A 288 -10.78 -12.16 -14.60
N GLU A 289 -10.30 -11.00 -14.19
CA GLU A 289 -9.10 -10.82 -13.42
C GLU A 289 -9.50 -10.40 -12.01
N THR A 290 -8.62 -10.60 -11.05
CA THR A 290 -8.74 -10.05 -9.71
C THR A 290 -7.34 -9.67 -9.24
N ALA A 291 -7.21 -8.63 -8.43
CA ALA A 291 -5.89 -8.20 -7.94
C ALA A 291 -5.78 -8.42 -6.42
N LEU A 292 -4.59 -8.82 -6.00
CA LEU A 292 -4.18 -8.84 -4.61
C LEU A 292 -3.17 -7.72 -4.39
N TRP A 293 -3.57 -6.68 -3.66
CA TRP A 293 -2.78 -5.48 -3.47
C TRP A 293 -2.26 -5.39 -2.03
N SER A 294 -0.95 -5.18 -1.90
CA SER A 294 -0.32 -4.78 -0.65
C SER A 294 -0.08 -3.26 -0.67
N PRO A 295 -0.97 -2.48 -0.05
CA PRO A 295 -0.83 -1.03 -0.03
C PRO A 295 0.33 -0.53 0.86
N CYS A 296 1.01 -1.41 1.62
CA CYS A 296 2.24 -1.06 2.35
C CYS A 296 3.50 -1.26 1.51
N LEU A 297 3.48 -2.23 0.58
CA LEU A 297 4.60 -2.53 -0.31
C LEU A 297 4.45 -1.89 -1.70
N ARG A 298 3.31 -1.24 -1.97
CA ARG A 298 2.95 -0.71 -3.29
C ARG A 298 3.04 -1.77 -4.39
N GLN A 299 2.79 -3.03 -4.05
CA GLN A 299 2.85 -4.16 -4.96
C GLN A 299 1.46 -4.74 -5.17
N ALA A 300 1.10 -5.00 -6.42
CA ALA A 300 -0.13 -5.66 -6.79
C ALA A 300 0.18 -6.92 -7.61
N ASN A 301 -0.50 -8.02 -7.28
CA ASN A 301 -0.49 -9.24 -8.09
C ASN A 301 -1.82 -9.38 -8.82
N LEU A 302 -1.77 -9.48 -10.13
CA LEU A 302 -2.96 -9.70 -10.95
C LEU A 302 -3.15 -11.21 -11.16
N ILE A 303 -4.27 -11.72 -10.65
CA ILE A 303 -4.69 -13.11 -10.80
C ILE A 303 -5.66 -13.18 -11.99
N LYS A 304 -5.23 -13.82 -13.06
CA LYS A 304 -6.05 -14.06 -14.26
C LYS A 304 -6.79 -15.38 -14.11
N LEU A 305 -8.14 -15.34 -14.08
CA LEU A 305 -8.97 -16.54 -13.91
C LEU A 305 -9.33 -17.21 -15.26
N TYR A 306 -8.82 -16.67 -16.37
CA TYR A 306 -9.04 -17.15 -17.75
C TYR A 306 -8.63 -18.60 -18.02
N SER A 307 -7.55 -19.05 -17.38
CA SER A 307 -6.95 -20.36 -17.64
C SER A 307 -7.70 -21.52 -16.97
N VAL A 308 -8.88 -21.26 -16.38
CA VAL A 308 -9.59 -22.19 -15.48
C VAL A 308 -10.79 -22.89 -16.15
N GLY A 309 -11.10 -22.60 -17.41
CA GLY A 309 -12.04 -23.38 -18.22
C GLY A 309 -13.54 -23.19 -17.90
N LYS A 310 -13.91 -22.38 -16.90
CA LYS A 310 -15.29 -21.94 -16.61
C LYS A 310 -15.31 -20.51 -16.05
N GLU A 311 -16.41 -19.79 -16.24
CA GLU A 311 -16.65 -18.41 -15.78
C GLU A 311 -16.80 -18.32 -14.25
N PHE A 312 -15.71 -18.52 -13.50
CA PHE A 312 -15.73 -18.39 -12.05
C PHE A 312 -15.65 -16.94 -11.59
N ASN A 313 -16.58 -16.53 -10.72
CA ASN A 313 -16.52 -15.27 -10.02
C ASN A 313 -15.75 -15.43 -8.70
N ALA A 314 -14.73 -14.61 -8.48
CA ALA A 314 -14.07 -14.58 -7.19
C ALA A 314 -14.99 -13.97 -6.12
N PHE A 315 -15.22 -14.72 -5.04
CA PHE A 315 -16.14 -14.35 -3.97
C PHE A 315 -15.43 -13.64 -2.82
N GLY A 316 -14.35 -14.22 -2.29
CA GLY A 316 -13.59 -13.64 -1.18
C GLY A 316 -12.24 -14.33 -0.94
N LEU A 317 -11.43 -13.74 -0.06
CA LEU A 317 -10.06 -14.15 0.24
C LEU A 317 -9.93 -14.57 1.70
N GLY A 318 -9.20 -15.66 1.94
CA GLY A 318 -8.78 -16.12 3.26
C GLY A 318 -7.45 -16.84 3.20
N TYR A 319 -7.12 -17.59 4.25
CA TYR A 319 -5.89 -18.36 4.29
C TYR A 319 -6.00 -19.61 5.15
N ASP A 320 -5.22 -20.62 4.76
CA ASP A 320 -4.98 -21.80 5.58
C ASP A 320 -4.02 -21.46 6.72
N ASN A 321 -4.41 -21.82 7.94
CA ASN A 321 -3.66 -21.52 9.16
C ASN A 321 -3.11 -22.77 9.85
N SER A 322 -3.11 -23.93 9.18
CA SER A 322 -2.55 -25.18 9.70
C SER A 322 -1.02 -25.20 9.74
N GLY A 323 -0.37 -24.46 8.83
CA GLY A 323 1.08 -24.41 8.68
C GLY A 323 1.76 -23.19 9.31
N PRO A 324 3.11 -23.15 9.35
CA PRO A 324 3.88 -22.01 9.85
C PRO A 324 3.80 -20.77 8.94
N GLN A 325 3.33 -20.92 7.70
CA GLN A 325 3.10 -19.84 6.75
C GLN A 325 1.63 -19.79 6.33
N LYS A 326 1.07 -18.58 6.22
CA LYS A 326 -0.31 -18.37 5.74
C LYS A 326 -0.40 -18.64 4.25
N VAL A 327 -1.08 -19.71 3.87
CA VAL A 327 -1.35 -20.03 2.46
C VAL A 327 -2.65 -19.35 2.05
N HIS A 328 -2.55 -18.29 1.26
CA HIS A 328 -3.72 -17.50 0.85
C HIS A 328 -4.50 -18.20 -0.25
N LYS A 329 -5.81 -18.26 -0.06
CA LYS A 329 -6.76 -18.99 -0.90
C LYS A 329 -7.92 -18.08 -1.26
N LEU A 330 -8.37 -18.14 -2.51
CA LEU A 330 -9.58 -17.49 -2.99
C LEU A 330 -10.72 -18.50 -3.03
N LEU A 331 -11.87 -18.11 -2.50
CA LEU A 331 -13.12 -18.82 -2.75
C LEU A 331 -13.73 -18.30 -4.05
N LEU A 332 -13.93 -19.19 -5.00
CA LEU A 332 -14.52 -18.94 -6.31
C LEU A 332 -15.90 -19.59 -6.39
N TYR A 333 -16.80 -18.97 -7.15
CA TYR A 333 -18.17 -19.45 -7.36
C TYR A 333 -18.60 -19.29 -8.81
N HIS A 334 -19.21 -20.34 -9.37
CA HIS A 334 -19.87 -20.33 -10.66
C HIS A 334 -21.33 -20.81 -10.50
N PRO A 335 -22.32 -20.00 -10.92
CA PRO A 335 -23.72 -20.42 -10.91
C PRO A 335 -23.94 -21.71 -11.74
N PRO A 336 -24.85 -22.61 -11.35
CA PRO A 336 -25.79 -22.45 -10.25
C PRO A 336 -25.27 -22.89 -8.88
N GLN A 337 -24.11 -23.55 -8.74
CA GLN A 337 -23.66 -24.11 -7.45
C GLN A 337 -22.20 -24.63 -7.40
N VAL A 338 -21.36 -24.34 -8.39
CA VAL A 338 -19.98 -24.87 -8.37
C VAL A 338 -19.09 -23.93 -7.59
N ALA A 339 -18.53 -24.41 -6.48
CA ALA A 339 -17.50 -23.70 -5.73
C ALA A 339 -16.11 -24.28 -6.04
N ALA A 340 -15.11 -23.41 -6.05
CA ALA A 340 -13.72 -23.80 -6.20
C ALA A 340 -12.84 -22.96 -5.29
N ILE A 341 -11.69 -23.52 -4.94
CA ILE A 341 -10.64 -22.83 -4.22
C ILE A 341 -9.49 -22.62 -5.19
N TYR A 342 -8.98 -21.39 -5.22
CA TYR A 342 -7.75 -21.07 -5.93
C TYR A 342 -6.65 -20.68 -4.94
N GLU A 343 -5.55 -21.43 -4.94
CA GLU A 343 -4.40 -21.16 -4.09
C GLU A 343 -3.46 -20.18 -4.77
N CYS A 344 -3.26 -19.00 -4.16
CA CYS A 344 -2.58 -17.88 -4.82
C CYS A 344 -1.10 -18.14 -5.12
N ALA A 345 -0.41 -18.88 -4.25
CA ALA A 345 1.04 -19.09 -4.36
C ALA A 345 1.43 -20.16 -5.38
N SER A 346 0.66 -21.25 -5.44
CA SER A 346 0.90 -22.38 -6.34
C SER A 346 0.14 -22.26 -7.66
N HIS A 347 -0.78 -21.29 -7.77
CA HIS A 347 -1.71 -21.14 -8.89
C HIS A 347 -2.60 -22.36 -9.13
N VAL A 348 -2.83 -23.17 -8.08
CA VAL A 348 -3.63 -24.39 -8.16
C VAL A 348 -5.11 -24.09 -7.92
N LEU A 349 -5.96 -24.63 -8.79
CA LEU A 349 -7.41 -24.63 -8.63
C LEU A 349 -7.90 -26.00 -8.17
N ARG A 350 -8.78 -26.05 -7.16
CA ARG A 350 -9.46 -27.25 -6.72
C ARG A 350 -10.97 -27.02 -6.61
N TYR A 351 -11.75 -27.96 -7.11
CA TYR A 351 -13.20 -27.94 -6.96
C TYR A 351 -13.58 -28.42 -5.55
N ILE A 352 -14.58 -27.77 -4.97
CA ILE A 352 -15.11 -28.15 -3.65
C ILE A 352 -16.62 -28.34 -3.74
N ASN A 353 -17.15 -29.21 -2.89
CA ASN A 353 -18.59 -29.39 -2.77
C ASN A 353 -19.18 -28.22 -1.96
N ALA A 354 -20.03 -27.42 -2.59
CA ALA A 354 -20.89 -26.47 -1.89
C ALA A 354 -22.23 -27.15 -1.55
N PRO A 355 -22.70 -27.08 -0.29
CA PRO A 355 -24.04 -27.54 0.05
C PRO A 355 -25.10 -26.82 -0.78
N TYR A 356 -26.17 -27.52 -1.18
CA TYR A 356 -27.26 -26.97 -2.00
C TYR A 356 -27.92 -25.72 -1.41
N GLU A 357 -27.91 -25.61 -0.07
CA GLU A 357 -28.49 -24.50 0.69
C GLU A 357 -27.63 -23.24 0.69
N VAL A 358 -26.34 -23.35 0.36
CA VAL A 358 -25.42 -22.22 0.41
C VAL A 358 -25.65 -21.33 -0.80
N ARG A 359 -26.29 -20.18 -0.57
CA ARG A 359 -26.44 -19.13 -1.57
C ARG A 359 -25.28 -18.15 -1.47
N MET A 360 -24.44 -18.13 -2.49
CA MET A 360 -23.53 -17.01 -2.67
C MET A 360 -24.37 -15.79 -3.09
N PRO A 361 -24.42 -14.71 -2.30
CA PRO A 361 -25.24 -13.55 -2.64
C PRO A 361 -24.87 -13.01 -4.02
N GLU A 362 -25.88 -12.65 -4.81
CA GLU A 362 -25.65 -11.88 -6.04
C GLU A 362 -24.76 -10.69 -5.71
N ILE A 363 -23.76 -10.52 -6.58
CA ILE A 363 -22.43 -9.94 -6.36
C ILE A 363 -22.43 -8.52 -5.75
N ASP A 364 -23.58 -7.85 -5.74
CA ASP A 364 -23.67 -6.42 -5.48
C ASP A 364 -24.28 -6.03 -4.11
N ARG A 365 -25.08 -6.91 -3.47
CA ARG A 365 -25.90 -6.45 -2.32
C ARG A 365 -25.32 -6.73 -0.93
N ARG A 366 -24.66 -7.87 -0.69
CA ARG A 366 -24.31 -8.28 0.70
C ARG A 366 -22.81 -8.27 0.97
N SER A 367 -22.44 -7.86 2.18
CA SER A 367 -21.04 -7.72 2.60
C SER A 367 -20.44 -9.01 3.14
N HIS A 368 -19.25 -9.39 2.65
CA HIS A 368 -18.40 -10.39 3.29
C HIS A 368 -17.23 -9.73 4.02
N VAL A 369 -16.76 -10.38 5.08
CA VAL A 369 -15.60 -9.98 5.88
C VAL A 369 -14.68 -11.19 6.07
N SER A 370 -13.38 -10.93 6.15
CA SER A 370 -12.40 -11.95 6.52
C SER A 370 -11.97 -11.71 7.96
N LEU A 371 -11.98 -12.76 8.77
CA LEU A 371 -11.52 -12.73 10.16
C LEU A 371 -10.79 -14.03 10.49
N TYR A 372 -9.58 -13.92 11.03
CA TYR A 372 -8.71 -15.07 11.35
C TYR A 372 -8.44 -16.04 10.20
N GLY A 373 -8.54 -15.55 8.96
CA GLY A 373 -8.31 -16.35 7.74
C GLY A 373 -9.56 -17.02 7.18
N ASN A 374 -10.69 -16.92 7.89
CA ASN A 374 -11.98 -17.44 7.46
C ASN A 374 -12.86 -16.33 6.88
N LEU A 375 -13.76 -16.70 5.98
CA LEU A 375 -14.70 -15.77 5.36
C LEU A 375 -16.07 -15.85 6.04
N TYR A 376 -16.70 -14.70 6.27
CA TYR A 376 -18.01 -14.59 6.90
C TYR A 376 -18.89 -13.62 6.11
N TRP A 377 -20.15 -13.96 5.88
CA TRP A 377 -21.13 -13.09 5.21
C TRP A 377 -22.54 -13.34 5.72
N ILE A 378 -23.43 -12.38 5.48
CA ILE A 378 -24.83 -12.48 5.88
C ILE A 378 -25.59 -13.28 4.83
N ASP A 379 -26.29 -14.31 5.29
CA ASP A 379 -27.22 -15.10 4.49
C ASP A 379 -28.62 -15.11 5.14
N TYR A 380 -29.61 -15.62 4.40
CA TYR A 380 -31.00 -15.65 4.81
C TYR A 380 -31.62 -17.02 4.56
N ASN A 381 -32.19 -17.61 5.60
CA ASN A 381 -32.88 -18.88 5.50
C ASN A 381 -34.33 -18.64 5.07
N LEU A 382 -34.71 -19.11 3.87
CA LEU A 382 -36.08 -18.98 3.35
C LEU A 382 -37.11 -19.80 4.16
N GLN A 383 -36.70 -20.89 4.79
CA GLN A 383 -37.58 -21.78 5.54
C GLN A 383 -37.89 -21.22 6.94
N THR A 384 -36.86 -20.79 7.67
CA THR A 384 -37.04 -20.23 9.02
C THR A 384 -37.37 -18.73 9.01
N GLY A 385 -37.07 -18.03 7.92
CA GLY A 385 -37.26 -16.59 7.81
C GLY A 385 -36.23 -15.77 8.60
N GLU A 386 -35.10 -16.40 8.96
CA GLU A 386 -34.07 -15.80 9.82
C GLU A 386 -32.81 -15.44 9.03
N TYR A 387 -32.18 -14.34 9.43
CA TYR A 387 -30.84 -13.99 8.96
C TYR A 387 -29.79 -14.62 9.85
N PHE A 388 -28.72 -15.09 9.23
CA PHE A 388 -27.59 -15.69 9.92
C PHE A 388 -26.28 -15.33 9.23
N ILE A 389 -25.17 -15.53 9.92
CA ILE A 389 -23.83 -15.45 9.35
C ILE A 389 -23.48 -16.82 8.80
N GLN A 390 -23.23 -16.91 7.50
CA GLN A 390 -22.59 -18.07 6.89
C GLN A 390 -21.07 -17.86 6.92
N SER A 391 -20.33 -18.95 7.12
CA SER A 391 -18.88 -18.94 7.12
C SER A 391 -18.30 -19.96 6.14
N PHE A 392 -17.07 -19.70 5.70
CA PHE A 392 -16.21 -20.65 5.01
C PHE A 392 -14.85 -20.72 5.72
N ASP A 393 -14.50 -21.92 6.16
CA ASP A 393 -13.22 -22.23 6.78
C ASP A 393 -12.23 -22.64 5.68
N PHE A 394 -11.17 -21.85 5.46
CA PHE A 394 -10.18 -22.14 4.41
C PHE A 394 -9.15 -23.21 4.79
N THR A 395 -9.06 -23.54 6.07
CA THR A 395 -8.19 -24.61 6.58
C THR A 395 -8.89 -25.96 6.43
N ARG A 396 -10.16 -26.02 6.81
CA ARG A 396 -10.98 -27.25 6.71
C ARG A 396 -11.70 -27.40 5.38
N GLU A 397 -11.78 -26.32 4.61
CA GLU A 397 -12.46 -26.24 3.32
C GLU A 397 -13.97 -26.57 3.43
N ILE A 398 -14.60 -26.13 4.53
CA ILE A 398 -16.01 -26.41 4.83
C ILE A 398 -16.84 -25.14 4.94
N PHE A 399 -18.09 -25.24 4.49
CA PHE A 399 -19.14 -24.26 4.74
C PHE A 399 -19.80 -24.55 6.09
N LYS A 400 -20.05 -23.52 6.90
CA LYS A 400 -20.71 -23.66 8.20
C LYS A 400 -21.65 -22.48 8.48
N PRO A 401 -22.94 -22.70 8.83
CA PRO A 401 -23.76 -21.67 9.45
C PRO A 401 -23.14 -21.30 10.80
N PHE A 402 -22.74 -20.04 10.95
CA PHE A 402 -21.91 -19.60 12.07
C PHE A 402 -22.75 -19.15 13.27
N CYS A 403 -23.66 -18.20 13.08
CA CYS A 403 -24.56 -17.73 14.14
C CYS A 403 -25.79 -16.98 13.57
N LEU A 404 -26.89 -16.94 14.33
CA LEU A 404 -28.04 -16.10 14.00
C LEU A 404 -27.74 -14.61 14.23
N LEU A 405 -28.44 -13.73 13.48
CA LEU A 405 -28.36 -12.28 13.68
C LEU A 405 -29.40 -11.82 14.73
N PRO A 406 -29.09 -10.77 15.52
CA PRO A 406 -29.94 -10.27 16.60
C PRO A 406 -31.09 -9.37 16.07
N LEU A 407 -31.88 -9.88 15.12
CA LEU A 407 -32.91 -9.10 14.43
C LEU A 407 -34.30 -9.52 14.92
N GLN A 408 -34.99 -8.61 15.60
CA GLN A 408 -36.40 -8.79 16.03
C GLN A 408 -37.42 -8.51 14.92
N ASP A 409 -36.99 -7.88 13.84
CA ASP A 409 -37.82 -7.39 12.74
C ASP A 409 -37.09 -7.69 11.43
N ASN A 410 -37.60 -8.69 10.71
CA ASN A 410 -36.99 -9.30 9.52
C ASN A 410 -37.60 -8.77 8.20
N HIS A 411 -38.05 -7.52 8.18
CA HIS A 411 -38.42 -6.89 6.91
C HIS A 411 -37.28 -6.99 5.88
N CYS A 412 -37.60 -7.57 4.72
CA CYS A 412 -36.67 -7.84 3.62
C CYS A 412 -36.02 -6.58 3.01
N LEU A 413 -36.56 -5.39 3.30
CA LEU A 413 -36.05 -4.10 2.85
C LEU A 413 -34.99 -3.49 3.80
N ASN A 414 -34.70 -4.12 4.94
CA ASN A 414 -33.67 -3.63 5.85
C ASN A 414 -32.27 -3.80 5.23
N GLU A 415 -31.46 -2.75 5.29
CA GLU A 415 -30.07 -2.81 4.85
C GLU A 415 -29.20 -3.36 5.99
N LEU A 416 -28.43 -4.42 5.69
CA LEU A 416 -27.56 -5.10 6.66
C LEU A 416 -26.10 -5.07 6.19
N ARG A 417 -25.18 -4.60 7.05
CA ARG A 417 -23.74 -4.55 6.76
C ARG A 417 -22.91 -5.13 7.90
N LEU A 418 -22.15 -6.17 7.59
CA LEU A 418 -21.22 -6.83 8.49
C LEU A 418 -19.82 -6.21 8.35
N ALA A 419 -19.15 -5.96 9.49
CA ALA A 419 -17.78 -5.47 9.54
C ALA A 419 -17.01 -6.11 10.71
N VAL A 420 -15.68 -6.09 10.64
CA VAL A 420 -14.81 -6.47 11.76
C VAL A 420 -14.69 -5.30 12.73
N TRP A 421 -14.94 -5.57 14.01
CA TRP A 421 -14.90 -4.60 15.10
C TRP A 421 -13.80 -4.95 16.12
N LYS A 422 -13.02 -3.95 16.53
CA LYS A 422 -11.82 -4.04 17.39
C LYS A 422 -10.71 -5.02 16.95
N GLY A 423 -10.92 -5.80 15.88
CA GLY A 423 -9.93 -6.70 15.27
C GLY A 423 -10.24 -8.18 15.49
N ASP A 424 -11.15 -8.50 16.41
CA ASP A 424 -11.47 -9.86 16.85
C ASP A 424 -12.97 -10.09 17.05
N ARG A 425 -13.81 -9.10 16.78
CA ARG A 425 -15.26 -9.10 17.00
C ARG A 425 -16.01 -8.70 15.74
N PHE A 426 -17.30 -8.94 15.69
CA PHE A 426 -18.15 -8.43 14.61
C PHE A 426 -18.91 -7.18 15.04
N SER A 427 -19.16 -6.30 14.07
CA SER A 427 -20.23 -5.32 14.14
C SER A 427 -21.22 -5.55 13.00
N LEU A 428 -22.48 -5.30 13.28
CA LEU A 428 -23.59 -5.35 12.34
C LEU A 428 -24.30 -4.00 12.34
N LEU A 429 -24.33 -3.34 11.19
CA LEU A 429 -25.14 -2.16 10.96
C LEU A 429 -26.45 -2.60 10.31
N LYS A 430 -27.57 -2.23 10.93
CA LYS A 430 -28.92 -2.39 10.40
C LYS A 430 -29.51 -1.01 10.16
N GLN A 431 -29.95 -0.71 8.94
CA GLN A 431 -30.81 0.45 8.69
C GLN A 431 -32.23 0.01 8.37
N LYS A 432 -33.21 0.55 9.11
CA LYS A 432 -34.64 0.36 8.81
C LYS A 432 -35.06 1.26 7.65
N PHE A 433 -35.65 0.66 6.62
CA PHE A 433 -36.04 1.35 5.38
C PHE A 433 -36.92 2.59 5.61
N LEU A 434 -38.02 2.46 6.35
CA LEU A 434 -39.03 3.53 6.50
C LEU A 434 -38.56 4.72 7.35
N ARG A 435 -37.77 4.47 8.40
CA ARG A 435 -37.42 5.49 9.41
C ARG A 435 -35.97 5.99 9.30
N ARG A 436 -35.16 5.43 8.39
CA ARG A 436 -33.70 5.62 8.28
C ARG A 436 -32.91 5.39 9.58
N LYS A 437 -33.56 4.83 10.61
CA LYS A 437 -32.98 4.49 11.91
C LYS A 437 -31.86 3.49 11.70
N ILE A 438 -30.68 3.80 12.20
CA ILE A 438 -29.52 2.92 12.18
C ILE A 438 -29.35 2.30 13.56
N GLU A 439 -29.33 0.97 13.62
CA GLU A 439 -29.00 0.19 14.81
C GLU A 439 -27.66 -0.49 14.57
N ILE A 440 -26.74 -0.33 15.52
CA ILE A 440 -25.43 -0.96 15.48
C ILE A 440 -25.36 -1.99 16.58
N TRP A 441 -25.12 -3.23 16.18
CA TRP A 441 -24.92 -4.36 17.06
C TRP A 441 -23.45 -4.77 17.02
N VAL A 442 -22.93 -5.22 18.15
CA VAL A 442 -21.56 -5.73 18.25
C VAL A 442 -21.55 -7.02 19.03
N THR A 443 -20.60 -7.91 18.73
CA THR A 443 -20.44 -9.11 19.55
C THR A 443 -19.79 -8.75 20.88
N LYS A 444 -20.27 -9.36 21.96
CA LYS A 444 -19.76 -9.16 23.33
C LYS A 444 -18.32 -9.66 23.42
N ASN A 445 -18.13 -10.91 23.04
CA ASN A 445 -16.87 -11.64 23.11
C ASN A 445 -16.19 -11.68 21.74
N LYS A 446 -14.89 -11.99 21.76
CA LYS A 446 -14.10 -12.33 20.57
C LYS A 446 -14.76 -13.48 19.80
N ILE A 447 -14.64 -13.47 18.49
CA ILE A 447 -15.12 -14.54 17.63
C ILE A 447 -14.16 -15.73 17.76
N ASP A 448 -14.71 -16.86 18.20
CA ASP A 448 -14.06 -18.16 18.30
C ASP A 448 -15.09 -19.22 17.86
N ASP A 449 -14.62 -20.34 17.32
CA ASP A 449 -15.49 -21.44 16.86
C ASP A 449 -16.10 -22.25 18.01
N LYS A 450 -15.66 -22.00 19.25
CA LYS A 450 -16.03 -22.77 20.45
C LYS A 450 -17.13 -22.14 21.30
N GLU A 451 -17.28 -20.82 21.25
CA GLU A 451 -18.21 -20.08 22.11
C GLU A 451 -19.43 -19.60 21.32
N GLU A 452 -20.56 -19.48 22.00
CA GLU A 452 -21.76 -18.91 21.42
C GLU A 452 -21.59 -17.40 21.16
N VAL A 453 -22.05 -16.94 19.99
CA VAL A 453 -21.96 -15.54 19.60
C VAL A 453 -23.07 -14.73 20.27
N VAL A 454 -22.70 -13.97 21.29
CA VAL A 454 -23.62 -13.05 21.98
C VAL A 454 -23.53 -11.66 21.36
N TRP A 455 -24.66 -11.14 20.89
CA TRP A 455 -24.79 -9.78 20.36
C TRP A 455 -25.29 -8.78 21.41
N ILE A 456 -24.78 -7.56 21.35
CA ILE A 456 -25.22 -6.43 22.18
C ILE A 456 -25.54 -5.25 21.27
N ASN A 457 -26.66 -4.57 21.54
CA ASN A 457 -26.94 -3.29 20.90
C ASN A 457 -25.93 -2.26 21.40
N PHE A 458 -25.04 -1.81 20.52
CA PHE A 458 -23.98 -0.89 20.86
C PHE A 458 -24.45 0.56 20.86
N MET A 459 -25.22 0.93 19.83
CA MET A 459 -25.83 2.26 19.71
C MET A 459 -26.98 2.25 18.70
N THR A 460 -27.87 3.20 18.89
CA THR A 460 -29.00 3.45 17.99
C THR A 460 -28.98 4.92 17.59
N LEU A 461 -29.12 5.19 16.29
CA LEU A 461 -29.08 6.52 15.70
C LEU A 461 -30.41 6.80 15.01
N THR A 462 -31.08 7.89 15.41
CA THR A 462 -32.40 8.32 14.91
C THR A 462 -32.37 9.71 14.29
N THR A 463 -31.18 10.22 13.95
CA THR A 463 -30.99 11.55 13.42
C THR A 463 -31.73 11.74 12.09
N THR A 464 -32.34 12.92 11.89
CA THR A 464 -33.14 13.25 10.69
C THR A 464 -32.32 13.30 9.39
N ASN A 465 -31.00 13.49 9.50
CA ASN A 465 -30.10 13.70 8.36
C ASN A 465 -29.24 12.45 8.02
N LEU A 466 -29.71 11.25 8.36
CA LEU A 466 -29.01 10.02 7.97
C LEU A 466 -29.25 9.73 6.46
N PRO A 467 -28.19 9.32 5.72
CA PRO A 467 -28.34 8.96 4.32
C PRO A 467 -29.14 7.68 4.18
N ASN A 468 -29.87 7.54 3.07
CA ASN A 468 -30.56 6.30 2.75
C ASN A 468 -29.54 5.27 2.26
N LEU A 469 -29.37 4.13 2.92
CA LEU A 469 -28.40 3.12 2.49
C LEU A 469 -28.94 2.17 1.42
N PHE A 470 -30.24 2.23 1.15
CA PHE A 470 -30.91 1.40 0.15
C PHE A 470 -30.55 1.86 -1.29
N HIS A 471 -30.35 0.90 -2.20
CA HIS A 471 -30.02 1.13 -3.62
C HIS A 471 -28.81 2.05 -3.89
N LYS A 472 -27.84 2.13 -2.98
CA LYS A 472 -26.61 2.89 -3.23
C LYS A 472 -25.72 2.16 -4.26
N LYS A 473 -25.64 2.70 -5.48
CA LYS A 473 -24.74 2.25 -6.56
C LYS A 473 -23.25 2.19 -6.16
N CYS A 474 -22.88 2.87 -5.08
CA CYS A 474 -21.51 3.08 -4.66
C CYS A 474 -21.04 2.16 -3.50
N GLY A 475 -21.88 1.18 -3.10
CA GLY A 475 -21.65 0.39 -1.89
C GLY A 475 -21.81 1.22 -0.61
N VAL A 476 -21.75 0.55 0.55
CA VAL A 476 -21.74 1.18 1.88
C VAL A 476 -20.62 0.56 2.71
N SER A 477 -19.81 1.40 3.33
CA SER A 477 -18.77 1.01 4.28
C SER A 477 -18.91 1.83 5.56
N TYR A 478 -18.61 1.24 6.70
CA TYR A 478 -18.67 1.93 7.97
C TYR A 478 -17.64 1.39 8.96
N PHE A 479 -17.38 2.20 9.98
CA PHE A 479 -16.66 1.78 11.18
C PHE A 479 -17.11 2.56 12.40
N ILE A 480 -16.71 2.03 13.56
CA ILE A 480 -17.09 2.56 14.85
C ILE A 480 -15.81 2.86 15.63
N TYR A 481 -15.65 4.13 16.02
CA TYR A 481 -14.56 4.57 16.89
C TYR A 481 -15.13 5.47 17.98
N ASP A 482 -14.85 5.15 19.24
CA ASP A 482 -15.29 5.93 20.41
C ASP A 482 -16.76 6.41 20.36
N LYS A 483 -17.70 5.45 20.23
CA LYS A 483 -19.16 5.70 20.09
C LYS A 483 -19.56 6.64 18.93
N THR A 484 -18.66 6.88 18.00
CA THR A 484 -18.89 7.65 16.79
C THR A 484 -18.95 6.70 15.60
N LEU A 485 -20.02 6.79 14.82
CA LEU A 485 -20.16 6.07 13.57
C LEU A 485 -19.53 6.92 12.46
N PHE A 486 -18.56 6.34 11.77
CA PHE A 486 -18.03 6.88 10.53
C PHE A 486 -18.55 5.99 9.41
N MET A 487 -19.27 6.59 8.49
CA MET A 487 -19.90 5.88 7.40
C MET A 487 -19.56 6.56 6.09
N CYS A 488 -19.23 5.77 5.09
CA CYS A 488 -19.04 6.26 3.76
C CYS A 488 -20.08 5.63 2.84
N CYS A 489 -20.76 6.48 2.08
CA CYS A 489 -21.73 6.07 1.07
C CYS A 489 -21.91 7.21 0.06
N GLY A 490 -22.55 6.90 -1.06
CA GLY A 490 -22.97 7.92 -2.02
C GLY A 490 -24.00 8.87 -1.39
N ASP A 491 -23.98 10.12 -1.81
CA ASP A 491 -25.02 11.10 -1.47
C ASP A 491 -26.41 10.69 -2.00
N ASP A 492 -27.48 11.16 -1.37
CA ASP A 492 -28.87 10.89 -1.78
C ASP A 492 -29.21 11.59 -3.11
N GLU A 493 -28.69 12.79 -3.35
CA GLU A 493 -29.08 13.63 -4.49
C GLU A 493 -28.18 13.45 -5.72
N ALA A 494 -26.87 13.33 -5.53
CA ALA A 494 -25.90 13.43 -6.62
C ALA A 494 -24.91 12.25 -6.70
N SER A 495 -25.11 11.21 -5.89
CA SER A 495 -24.23 10.03 -5.80
C SER A 495 -22.74 10.32 -5.53
N HIS A 496 -22.41 11.54 -5.09
CA HIS A 496 -21.05 11.94 -4.72
C HIS A 496 -20.55 11.14 -3.51
N PRO A 497 -19.24 10.83 -3.44
CA PRO A 497 -18.68 10.19 -2.27
C PRO A 497 -18.72 11.12 -1.06
N CYS A 498 -19.37 10.65 0.01
CA CYS A 498 -19.49 11.41 1.24
C CYS A 498 -19.05 10.57 2.44
N ILE A 499 -18.33 11.19 3.37
CA ILE A 499 -18.15 10.68 4.74
C ILE A 499 -19.21 11.32 5.62
N TYR A 500 -19.98 10.47 6.29
CA TYR A 500 -20.89 10.81 7.36
C TYR A 500 -20.23 10.48 8.70
N ILE A 501 -20.15 11.48 9.58
CA ILE A 501 -19.63 11.35 10.94
C ILE A 501 -20.82 11.56 11.87
N VAL A 502 -21.27 10.49 12.53
CA VAL A 502 -22.46 10.51 13.37
C VAL A 502 -22.10 10.25 14.82
N LYS A 503 -22.40 11.20 15.69
CA LYS A 503 -22.16 11.13 17.13
C LYS A 503 -23.41 11.60 17.87
N GLY A 504 -24.14 10.67 18.48
CA GLY A 504 -25.45 10.97 19.08
C GLY A 504 -26.41 11.51 18.02
N ASP A 505 -26.96 12.69 18.26
CA ASP A 505 -27.90 13.36 17.36
C ASP A 505 -27.23 14.30 16.34
N VAL A 506 -25.89 14.34 16.29
CA VAL A 506 -25.14 15.16 15.33
C VAL A 506 -24.67 14.28 14.18
N CYS A 507 -25.02 14.69 12.95
CA CYS A 507 -24.56 14.07 11.71
C CYS A 507 -23.84 15.11 10.85
N ASN A 508 -22.52 14.98 10.72
CA ASN A 508 -21.71 15.82 9.86
C ASN A 508 -21.42 15.11 8.54
N LYS A 509 -21.52 15.83 7.43
CA LYS A 509 -21.27 15.31 6.07
C LYS A 509 -20.05 16.02 5.46
N ILE A 510 -19.11 15.24 4.94
CA ILE A 510 -17.94 15.72 4.21
C ILE A 510 -17.98 15.13 2.81
N GLN A 511 -18.09 15.97 1.78
CA GLN A 511 -18.06 15.53 0.38
C GLN A 511 -16.62 15.34 -0.09
N ILE A 512 -16.33 14.22 -0.76
CA ILE A 512 -15.03 13.87 -1.32
C ILE A 512 -15.11 13.88 -2.84
N GLY A 513 -14.92 15.05 -3.44
CA GLY A 513 -14.80 15.19 -4.91
C GLY A 513 -16.04 14.77 -5.72
N TYR A 514 -15.80 14.44 -7.00
CA TYR A 514 -16.82 14.13 -8.02
C TYR A 514 -16.60 12.74 -8.65
N GLY A 515 -17.63 11.88 -8.73
CA GLY A 515 -17.59 10.55 -9.39
C GLY A 515 -18.22 9.38 -8.60
N GLN A 516 -18.43 8.21 -9.24
CA GLN A 516 -18.83 6.95 -8.55
C GLN A 516 -17.71 6.43 -7.63
N ILE A 517 -18.07 5.56 -6.69
CA ILE A 517 -17.24 5.13 -5.55
C ILE A 517 -17.19 3.61 -5.52
N THR A 518 -16.03 3.08 -5.14
CA THR A 518 -15.88 1.67 -4.74
C THR A 518 -15.34 1.67 -3.31
N LEU A 519 -16.15 1.26 -2.33
CA LEU A 519 -15.81 1.40 -0.92
C LEU A 519 -15.10 0.18 -0.34
N ILE A 520 -14.10 0.42 0.52
CA ILE A 520 -13.47 -0.60 1.36
C ILE A 520 -14.11 -0.57 2.76
N PRO A 521 -14.50 -1.72 3.34
CA PRO A 521 -14.67 -1.88 4.78
C PRO A 521 -13.37 -1.58 5.55
N HIS A 522 -13.51 -0.92 6.71
CA HIS A 522 -12.50 -0.69 7.74
C HIS A 522 -11.20 -1.52 7.61
N ILE A 523 -10.11 -0.88 7.16
CA ILE A 523 -8.75 -1.41 7.34
C ILE A 523 -8.19 -0.81 8.61
N LYS A 524 -7.95 -1.62 9.63
CA LYS A 524 -7.11 -1.22 10.76
C LYS A 524 -5.65 -1.30 10.28
N LYS A 525 -5.18 -0.35 9.48
CA LYS A 525 -3.75 -0.31 9.11
C LYS A 525 -2.98 0.14 10.37
N ARG A 526 -1.84 -0.43 10.79
CA ARG A 526 -0.72 -1.11 10.09
C ARG A 526 -0.16 -0.35 8.87
N LEU A 527 -0.45 0.96 8.76
CA LEU A 527 0.34 1.91 7.99
C LEU A 527 1.24 2.65 8.97
N ALA A 528 2.48 2.17 9.10
CA ALA A 528 3.55 3.07 9.45
C ALA A 528 3.90 3.86 8.18
N CYS A 529 3.09 4.88 7.84
CA CYS A 529 3.60 6.00 7.05
C CYS A 529 3.93 7.09 8.08
N GLY A 530 5.22 7.30 8.25
CA GLY A 530 5.79 8.21 9.24
C GLY A 530 5.37 9.67 9.02
N ASP A 531 5.28 10.37 10.16
CA ASP A 531 5.38 11.81 10.42
C ASP A 531 4.52 12.10 11.68
N TYR A 532 4.98 12.59 12.84
CA TYR A 532 6.14 13.36 13.28
C TYR A 532 6.37 13.11 14.77
N GLY A 533 7.57 13.45 15.28
CA GLY A 533 7.75 14.03 16.62
C GLY A 533 7.47 13.13 17.82
N ASN A 534 8.53 12.89 18.60
CA ASN A 534 8.55 12.26 19.92
C ASN A 534 8.12 10.78 19.97
N GLY A 535 9.14 9.92 19.80
CA GLY A 535 9.33 8.74 20.64
C GLY A 535 8.24 7.67 20.61
N ALA A 536 8.13 6.93 19.51
CA ALA A 536 7.86 5.48 19.51
C ALA A 536 7.96 4.93 18.08
N MET A 537 9.03 4.21 17.76
CA MET A 537 9.16 3.45 16.52
C MET A 537 8.20 2.24 16.54
N ALA A 538 7.42 2.07 15.48
CA ALA A 538 6.82 0.78 15.12
C ALA A 538 7.00 0.58 13.61
N GLU A 539 7.95 -0.29 13.24
CA GLU A 539 8.40 -0.51 11.86
C GLU A 539 7.67 -1.65 11.10
N PRO A 540 7.73 -1.68 9.75
CA PRO A 540 6.91 -2.50 8.82
C PRO A 540 7.41 -3.94 8.56
N SER A 541 8.10 -4.59 9.49
CA SER A 541 8.91 -5.79 9.20
C SER A 541 8.15 -7.12 9.07
N LEU A 542 6.85 -7.19 9.42
CA LEU A 542 6.04 -8.42 9.26
C LEU A 542 5.51 -8.61 7.83
N ILE A 543 5.34 -7.50 7.11
CA ILE A 543 4.73 -7.44 5.78
C ILE A 543 5.69 -8.03 4.72
N TYR A 544 7.01 -7.90 4.94
CA TYR A 544 8.02 -8.22 3.94
C TYR A 544 8.26 -9.72 3.72
N SER A 545 8.12 -10.58 4.73
CA SER A 545 8.37 -12.03 4.56
C SER A 545 7.17 -12.78 4.01
N THR A 546 5.95 -12.36 4.36
CA THR A 546 4.72 -13.03 3.90
C THR A 546 4.42 -12.68 2.45
N VAL A 547 4.69 -11.44 2.03
CA VAL A 547 4.38 -10.97 0.68
C VAL A 547 5.45 -11.38 -0.35
N LYS A 548 6.73 -11.52 0.03
CA LYS A 548 7.80 -11.96 -0.88
C LYS A 548 7.62 -13.41 -1.37
N THR A 549 7.02 -14.27 -0.54
CA THR A 549 6.63 -15.63 -0.93
C THR A 549 5.34 -15.64 -1.76
N LEU A 550 4.43 -14.69 -1.54
CA LEU A 550 3.12 -14.60 -2.23
C LEU A 550 3.17 -13.93 -3.61
N LEU A 551 4.19 -13.14 -3.92
CA LEU A 551 4.27 -12.37 -5.17
C LEU A 551 5.18 -12.98 -6.24
N GLY A 552 5.81 -14.13 -6.00
CA GLY A 552 6.62 -14.82 -7.01
C GLY A 552 7.85 -14.04 -7.52
N VAL A 553 8.19 -12.90 -6.93
CA VAL A 553 9.39 -12.12 -7.31
C VAL A 553 10.55 -12.53 -6.40
N GLY A 554 11.22 -13.62 -6.78
CA GLY A 554 12.40 -14.12 -6.11
C GLY A 554 12.91 -15.41 -6.72
N GLY A 555 13.81 -15.23 -7.70
CA GLY A 555 14.59 -16.25 -8.41
C GLY A 555 14.77 -17.60 -7.74
N ALA A 556 14.60 -18.62 -8.57
CA ALA A 556 15.25 -19.91 -8.41
C ALA A 556 16.71 -19.77 -7.94
N SER A 557 17.16 -20.77 -7.20
CA SER A 557 18.56 -21.12 -6.95
C SER A 557 19.35 -20.22 -5.99
N ALA A 558 19.42 -20.66 -4.72
CA ALA A 558 20.68 -20.69 -3.97
C ALA A 558 20.57 -21.67 -2.78
N LYS A 559 20.32 -22.96 -3.05
CA LYS A 559 20.59 -24.11 -2.15
C LYS A 559 20.16 -25.41 -2.83
N CYS A 560 20.87 -25.81 -3.89
CA CYS A 560 20.86 -27.19 -4.39
C CYS A 560 22.05 -27.43 -5.34
N TRP A 561 23.26 -27.04 -4.94
CA TRP A 561 24.50 -27.51 -5.59
C TRP A 561 25.48 -27.86 -4.48
N ASN A 562 25.37 -29.10 -4.02
CA ASN A 562 26.46 -29.96 -3.51
C ASN A 562 25.84 -31.19 -2.87
N LYS A 563 25.48 -32.15 -3.72
CA LYS A 563 25.55 -33.59 -3.45
C LYS A 563 25.16 -34.34 -4.72
N PHE A 564 25.99 -35.33 -5.06
CA PHE A 564 25.88 -36.31 -6.14
C PHE A 564 26.38 -35.89 -7.53
N LYS A 565 27.64 -36.28 -7.79
CA LYS A 565 27.98 -37.27 -8.83
C LYS A 565 29.20 -38.09 -8.36
N PRO A 566 29.35 -39.33 -8.85
CA PRO A 566 29.86 -40.48 -8.11
C PRO A 566 31.30 -40.36 -7.61
#